data_AF-A0A0Q6XTE7-F1
#
_entry.id   AF-A0A0Q6XTE7-F1
#
_cell.length_a   1.000
_cell.length_b   1.000
_cell.length_c   1.000
_cell.angle_alpha   90.00
_cell.angle_beta   90.00
_cell.angle_gamma   90.00
#
_symmetry.space_group_name_H-M   'P 1'
#
loop_
_entity.id
_entity.type
_entity.pdbx_description
1 polymer ?
#
loop_
_entity_poly.entity_id
_entity_poly.type
_entity_poly.pdbx_seq_one_letter_code
_entity_poly.pdbx_strand_id
1 'polypeptide(L)'
;MAVRGAERLDRTHLRFRAEEARAATLHCFVLDCSTSMVTNGQLARAKGLLATWLQAAYQRRDDVALLCFAGGRLDWRLKPGRARAWVERGVLPIAGGGGTSLTQGLAEADAMLAQAARRQQAQSRCLWLLTDGRSPQQPPRPRAAHHVGVVDFESSRVKLGRNAVLAARWGAVYLQA
;
A
#
# COMPACT_ATOMS: atom_id res chain seq x y z
N MET A 1 10.87 40.67 -49.50
CA MET A 1 9.39 40.65 -49.44
C MET A 1 8.99 39.36 -48.73
N ALA A 2 8.75 39.38 -47.41
CA ALA A 2 7.43 39.48 -46.74
C ALA A 2 6.52 38.28 -47.12
N VAL A 3 5.92 37.46 -46.23
CA VAL A 3 5.24 37.73 -44.96
C VAL A 3 5.16 36.46 -44.08
N ARG A 4 5.18 36.65 -42.75
CA ARG A 4 4.89 35.66 -41.68
C ARG A 4 3.45 35.14 -41.72
N GLY A 5 3.27 33.87 -41.37
CA GLY A 5 1.97 33.32 -40.95
C GLY A 5 2.12 32.33 -39.80
N ALA A 6 2.67 32.76 -38.67
CA ALA A 6 2.50 32.02 -37.42
C ALA A 6 1.04 32.21 -36.99
N GLU A 7 0.17 31.29 -37.39
CA GLU A 7 -1.21 31.24 -36.88
C GLU A 7 -1.15 31.20 -35.35
N ARG A 8 -1.81 32.18 -34.71
CA ARG A 8 -2.00 32.20 -33.27
C ARG A 8 -2.78 30.94 -32.91
N LEU A 9 -2.19 30.09 -32.09
CA LEU A 9 -2.86 28.97 -31.45
C LEU A 9 -4.12 29.50 -30.75
N ASP A 10 -5.28 29.28 -31.36
CA ASP A 10 -6.57 29.64 -30.77
C ASP A 10 -6.93 28.65 -29.67
N ARG A 11 -7.56 29.12 -28.59
CA ARG A 11 -7.99 28.29 -27.45
C ARG A 11 -8.94 27.16 -27.87
N THR A 12 -9.60 27.30 -29.01
CA THR A 12 -10.50 26.30 -29.61
C THR A 12 -9.76 25.13 -30.30
N HIS A 13 -8.44 25.22 -30.51
CA HIS A 13 -7.63 24.13 -31.06
C HIS A 13 -7.20 23.08 -30.01
N LEU A 14 -7.43 23.33 -28.72
CA LEU A 14 -7.27 22.33 -27.66
C LEU A 14 -8.52 21.45 -27.58
N ARG A 15 -8.64 20.46 -28.47
CA ARG A 15 -9.57 19.35 -28.25
C ARG A 15 -8.99 18.44 -27.17
N PHE A 16 -9.32 18.76 -25.91
CA PHE A 16 -9.06 17.85 -24.78
C PHE A 16 -9.92 16.61 -24.99
N ARG A 17 -9.34 15.59 -25.65
CA ARG A 17 -9.89 14.25 -25.63
C ARG A 17 -9.67 13.76 -24.21
N ALA A 18 -10.69 13.92 -23.36
CA ALA A 18 -10.75 13.20 -22.10
C ALA A 18 -10.83 11.72 -22.49
N GLU A 19 -9.69 11.08 -22.70
CA GLU A 19 -9.60 9.64 -22.42
C GLU A 19 -10.23 9.48 -21.05
N GLU A 20 -11.28 8.67 -20.95
CA GLU A 20 -11.95 8.38 -19.68
C GLU A 20 -10.87 8.05 -18.66
N ALA A 21 -10.55 9.03 -17.81
CA ALA A 21 -9.40 8.93 -16.94
C ALA A 21 -9.70 7.81 -15.97
N ARG A 22 -9.09 6.64 -16.22
CA ARG A 22 -9.21 5.48 -15.35
C ARG A 22 -8.96 5.96 -13.93
N ALA A 23 -9.96 5.81 -13.05
CA ALA A 23 -9.86 6.30 -11.68
C ALA A 23 -8.58 5.72 -11.05
N ALA A 24 -7.70 6.59 -10.59
CA ALA A 24 -6.41 6.23 -9.99
C ALA A 24 -6.62 5.19 -8.89
N THR A 25 -5.84 4.12 -8.87
CA THR A 25 -5.99 3.08 -7.84
C THR A 25 -5.42 3.59 -6.51
N LEU A 26 -6.11 3.34 -5.40
CA LEU A 26 -5.58 3.55 -4.05
C LEU A 26 -4.92 2.26 -3.55
N HIS A 27 -3.60 2.30 -3.38
CA HIS A 27 -2.81 1.22 -2.78
C HIS A 27 -2.55 1.50 -1.29
N CYS A 28 -3.21 0.74 -0.41
CA CYS A 28 -2.98 0.77 1.03
C CYS A 28 -1.99 -0.32 1.43
N PHE A 29 -0.79 0.07 1.85
CA PHE A 29 0.23 -0.82 2.37
C PHE A 29 0.11 -0.89 3.90
N VAL A 30 0.06 -2.11 4.44
CA VAL A 30 0.03 -2.39 5.87
C VAL A 30 1.32 -3.16 6.20
N LEU A 31 2.28 -2.46 6.80
CA LEU A 31 3.62 -2.98 7.06
C LEU A 31 3.77 -3.37 8.52
N ASP A 32 4.13 -4.63 8.72
CA ASP A 32 4.61 -5.15 10.00
C ASP A 32 6.05 -4.67 10.25
N CYS A 33 6.22 -3.87 11.30
CA CYS A 33 7.51 -3.36 11.76
C CYS A 33 7.99 -4.07 13.05
N SER A 34 7.45 -5.26 13.35
CA SER A 34 7.73 -6.00 14.59
C SER A 34 9.19 -6.42 14.70
N THR A 35 9.59 -6.82 15.91
CA THR A 35 10.95 -7.25 16.19
C THR A 35 11.40 -8.41 15.29
N SER A 36 10.52 -9.36 14.97
CA SER A 36 10.89 -10.48 14.07
C SER A 36 11.18 -9.99 12.65
N MET A 37 10.41 -9.00 12.16
CA MET A 37 10.68 -8.33 10.89
C MET A 37 12.03 -7.59 10.90
N VAL A 38 12.36 -6.92 12.00
CA VAL A 38 13.61 -6.16 12.14
C VAL A 38 14.83 -7.07 12.26
N THR A 39 14.81 -8.01 13.21
CA THR A 39 15.98 -8.83 13.60
C THR A 39 16.51 -9.68 12.44
N ASN A 40 15.64 -10.14 11.55
CA ASN A 40 16.02 -11.00 10.42
C ASN A 40 16.20 -10.23 9.10
N GLY A 41 16.27 -8.89 9.13
CA GLY A 41 16.43 -8.06 7.93
C GLY A 41 15.22 -8.02 6.99
N GLN A 42 14.11 -8.67 7.37
CA GLN A 42 12.86 -8.74 6.59
C GLN A 42 12.25 -7.34 6.40
N LEU A 43 12.32 -6.48 7.42
CA LEU A 43 11.86 -5.09 7.33
C LEU A 43 12.64 -4.28 6.28
N ALA A 44 13.95 -4.49 6.17
CA ALA A 44 14.77 -3.81 5.16
C ALA A 44 14.35 -4.24 3.74
N ARG A 45 14.11 -5.53 3.53
CA ARG A 45 13.57 -6.07 2.26
C ARG A 45 12.19 -5.49 1.95
N ALA A 46 11.31 -5.43 2.94
CA ALA A 46 9.98 -4.85 2.79
C ALA A 46 10.01 -3.36 2.42
N LYS A 47 10.93 -2.59 3.01
CA LYS A 47 11.15 -1.18 2.65
C LYS A 47 11.63 -1.02 1.21
N GLY A 48 12.55 -1.87 0.74
CA GLY A 48 13.00 -1.87 -0.65
C GLY A 48 11.86 -2.16 -1.63
N LEU A 49 11.06 -3.18 -1.35
CA LEU A 49 9.87 -3.48 -2.16
C LEU A 49 8.86 -2.33 -2.17
N LEU A 50 8.60 -1.72 -1.00
CA LEU A 50 7.73 -0.56 -0.89
C LEU A 50 8.25 0.61 -1.71
N ALA A 51 9.56 0.89 -1.71
CA ALA A 51 10.14 1.95 -2.54
C ALA A 51 9.87 1.69 -4.04
N THR A 52 10.08 0.46 -4.51
CA THR A 52 9.76 0.07 -5.89
C THR A 52 8.27 0.23 -6.22
N TRP A 53 7.38 -0.21 -5.32
CA TRP A 53 5.92 -0.13 -5.53
C TRP A 53 5.39 1.30 -5.46
N LEU A 54 5.89 2.13 -4.55
CA LEU A 54 5.56 3.55 -4.47
C LEU A 54 6.01 4.29 -5.72
N GLN A 55 7.19 3.96 -6.26
CA GLN A 55 7.68 4.53 -7.51
C GLN A 55 6.83 4.09 -8.72
N ALA A 56 6.37 2.85 -8.76
CA ALA A 56 5.44 2.38 -9.79
C ALA A 56 4.08 3.09 -9.69
N ALA A 57 3.55 3.25 -8.47
CA ALA A 57 2.32 4.00 -8.23
C ALA A 57 2.46 5.47 -8.63
N TYR A 58 3.60 6.11 -8.36
CA TYR A 58 3.91 7.47 -8.78
C TYR A 58 3.82 7.63 -10.30
N GLN A 59 4.48 6.74 -11.05
CA GLN A 59 4.45 6.76 -12.51
C GLN A 59 3.05 6.55 -13.08
N ARG A 60 2.25 5.69 -12.44
CA ARG A 60 0.85 5.43 -12.81
C ARG A 60 -0.12 6.50 -12.34
N ARG A 61 0.35 7.51 -11.61
CA ARG A 61 -0.47 8.53 -10.94
C ARG A 61 -1.50 7.91 -9.99
N ASP A 62 -1.18 6.80 -9.36
CA ASP A 62 -2.00 6.15 -8.36
C ASP A 62 -1.90 6.85 -7.00
N ASP A 63 -2.90 6.62 -6.14
CA ASP A 63 -2.87 7.06 -4.75
C ASP A 63 -2.29 5.96 -3.86
N VAL A 64 -1.67 6.34 -2.76
CA VAL A 64 -1.01 5.43 -1.83
C VAL A 64 -1.33 5.82 -0.39
N ALA A 65 -1.31 4.83 0.48
CA ALA A 65 -1.30 5.00 1.93
C ALA A 65 -0.37 3.93 2.53
N LEU A 66 0.30 4.25 3.64
CA LEU A 66 1.22 3.35 4.33
C LEU A 66 0.94 3.42 5.82
N LEU A 67 0.40 2.33 6.34
CA LEU A 67 0.23 2.09 7.76
C LEU A 67 1.35 1.16 8.24
N CYS A 68 2.14 1.61 9.19
CA CYS A 68 3.10 0.77 9.89
C CYS A 68 2.52 0.37 11.25
N PHE A 69 2.72 -0.88 11.66
CA PHE A 69 2.34 -1.33 12.99
C PHE A 69 3.46 -2.13 13.64
N ALA A 70 3.69 -1.91 14.93
CA ALA A 70 4.53 -2.74 15.78
C ALA A 70 4.38 -2.33 17.24
N GLY A 71 4.64 -3.27 18.14
CA GLY A 71 4.92 -2.96 19.54
C GLY A 71 3.86 -2.11 20.26
N GLY A 72 2.58 -2.30 19.97
CA GLY A 72 1.54 -1.50 20.63
C GLY A 72 1.18 -0.19 19.93
N ARG A 73 1.65 0.04 18.70
CA ARG A 73 1.40 1.28 17.96
C ARG A 73 1.02 1.06 16.51
N LEU A 74 0.13 1.94 16.03
CA LEU A 74 -0.24 2.14 14.64
C LEU A 74 0.27 3.51 14.20
N ASP A 75 0.93 3.60 13.04
CA ASP A 75 1.52 4.83 12.53
C ASP A 75 1.30 4.97 11.02
N TRP A 76 0.46 5.92 10.64
CA TRP A 76 0.25 6.29 9.24
C TRP A 76 1.44 7.11 8.71
N ARG A 77 2.42 6.43 8.14
CA ARG A 77 3.59 7.04 7.49
C ARG A 77 3.22 7.81 6.23
N LEU A 78 2.22 7.31 5.50
CA LEU A 78 1.59 8.03 4.38
C LEU A 78 0.08 7.97 4.56
N LYS A 79 -0.54 9.14 4.67
CA LYS A 79 -2.00 9.25 4.56
C LYS A 79 -2.42 9.07 3.09
N PRO A 80 -3.66 8.64 2.82
CA PRO A 80 -4.18 8.46 1.47
C PRO A 80 -4.01 9.71 0.62
N GLY A 81 -3.35 9.57 -0.52
CA GLY A 81 -3.19 10.64 -1.49
C GLY A 81 -2.25 10.24 -2.62
N ARG A 82 -2.06 11.15 -3.59
CA ARG A 82 -1.21 10.89 -4.75
C ARG A 82 0.18 10.41 -4.31
N ALA A 83 0.65 9.32 -4.92
CA ALA A 83 2.02 8.87 -4.73
C ALA A 83 2.99 10.03 -5.01
N ARG A 84 4.05 10.10 -4.21
CA ARG A 84 5.15 11.07 -4.34
C ARG A 84 6.45 10.29 -4.32
N ALA A 85 7.51 10.89 -4.83
CA ALA A 85 8.86 10.33 -4.70
C ALA A 85 9.12 10.00 -3.22
N TRP A 86 9.29 8.71 -2.93
CA TRP A 86 9.48 8.21 -1.58
C TRP A 86 10.95 8.36 -1.17
N VAL A 87 11.19 8.98 -0.02
CA VAL A 87 12.53 9.05 0.59
C VAL A 87 12.58 8.03 1.72
N GLU A 88 13.41 6.98 1.57
CA GLU A 88 13.50 5.80 2.46
C GLU A 88 13.71 6.08 3.95
N ARG A 89 14.08 7.32 4.30
CA ARG A 89 14.45 7.76 5.65
C ARG A 89 13.30 7.67 6.67
N GLY A 90 12.06 7.43 6.24
CA GLY A 90 10.86 7.54 7.09
C GLY A 90 10.39 6.28 7.83
N VAL A 91 10.64 5.05 7.35
CA VAL A 91 10.19 3.84 8.07
C VAL A 91 11.23 3.44 9.12
N LEU A 92 11.18 4.06 10.28
CA LEU A 92 11.93 3.60 11.44
C LEU A 92 11.17 2.47 12.14
N PRO A 93 11.88 1.48 12.73
CA PRO A 93 11.26 0.50 13.63
C PRO A 93 10.45 1.25 14.68
N ILE A 94 9.19 0.85 14.88
CA ILE A 94 8.39 1.43 15.94
C ILE A 94 8.75 0.68 17.22
N ALA A 95 9.43 1.35 18.15
CA ALA A 95 9.70 0.78 19.46
C ALA A 95 8.39 0.60 20.23
N GLY A 96 8.19 -0.59 20.82
CA GLY A 96 7.20 -0.76 21.88
C GLY A 96 6.94 -2.21 22.30
N GLY A 97 6.60 -2.38 23.59
CA GLY A 97 6.04 -3.59 24.18
C GLY A 97 4.52 -3.46 24.35
N GLY A 98 3.82 -4.59 24.38
CA GLY A 98 2.35 -4.63 24.52
C GLY A 98 1.57 -4.64 23.20
N GLY A 99 0.34 -5.17 23.23
CA GLY A 99 -0.29 -5.90 22.13
C GLY A 99 -1.06 -5.15 21.04
N THR A 100 -0.43 -4.26 20.26
CA THR A 100 -1.03 -3.90 18.96
C THR A 100 -0.99 -5.08 18.02
N SER A 101 -2.19 -5.50 17.66
CA SER A 101 -2.45 -6.74 16.98
C SER A 101 -2.47 -6.50 15.46
N LEU A 102 -2.06 -7.51 14.69
CA LEU A 102 -2.28 -7.56 13.24
C LEU A 102 -3.76 -7.24 12.92
N THR A 103 -4.67 -7.73 13.76
CA THR A 103 -6.11 -7.43 13.68
C THR A 103 -6.42 -5.94 13.78
N GLN A 104 -5.83 -5.22 14.74
CA GLN A 104 -6.05 -3.78 14.89
C GLN A 104 -5.48 -2.99 13.69
N GLY A 105 -4.28 -3.34 13.21
CA GLY A 105 -3.69 -2.69 12.04
C GLY A 105 -4.54 -2.86 10.77
N LEU A 106 -5.08 -4.06 10.56
CA LEU A 106 -5.97 -4.31 9.43
C LEU A 106 -7.33 -3.63 9.57
N ALA A 107 -7.89 -3.56 10.79
CA ALA A 107 -9.14 -2.86 11.04
C ALA A 107 -9.01 -1.35 10.76
N GLU A 108 -7.90 -0.73 11.18
CA GLU A 108 -7.58 0.68 10.90
C GLU A 108 -7.43 0.93 9.39
N ALA A 109 -6.72 0.05 8.69
CA ALA A 109 -6.58 0.14 7.23
C ALA A 109 -7.92 -0.02 6.50
N ASP A 110 -8.76 -0.97 6.92
CA ASP A 110 -10.08 -1.20 6.32
C ASP A 110 -11.02 -0.01 6.57
N ALA A 111 -10.98 0.59 7.76
CA ALA A 111 -11.74 1.80 8.08
C ALA A 111 -11.31 2.99 7.21
N MET A 112 -10.02 3.17 6.99
CA MET A 112 -9.50 4.19 6.07
C MET A 112 -9.98 3.94 4.63
N LEU A 113 -9.91 2.70 4.14
CA LEU A 113 -10.39 2.36 2.80
C LEU A 113 -11.90 2.59 2.66
N ALA A 114 -12.69 2.31 3.70
CA ALA A 114 -14.11 2.59 3.73
C ALA A 114 -14.39 4.11 3.68
N GLN A 115 -13.56 4.93 4.33
CA GLN A 115 -13.63 6.39 4.21
C GLN A 115 -13.29 6.86 2.79
N ALA A 116 -12.25 6.29 2.16
CA ALA A 116 -11.89 6.60 0.79
C ALA A 116 -13.00 6.23 -0.20
N ALA A 117 -13.66 5.08 0.00
CA ALA A 117 -14.79 4.64 -0.81
C ALA A 117 -15.96 5.62 -0.81
N ARG A 118 -16.21 6.31 0.32
CA ARG A 118 -17.25 7.35 0.42
C ARG A 118 -16.89 8.62 -0.36
N ARG A 119 -15.59 8.91 -0.52
CA ARG A 119 -15.12 10.10 -1.24
C ARG A 119 -15.08 9.87 -2.75
N GLN A 120 -14.64 8.69 -3.18
CA GLN A 120 -14.50 8.33 -4.59
C GLN A 120 -14.87 6.86 -4.81
N GLN A 121 -16.16 6.60 -5.04
CA GLN A 121 -16.68 5.24 -5.13
C GLN A 121 -16.05 4.43 -6.28
N ALA A 122 -15.85 5.07 -7.44
CA ALA A 122 -15.26 4.47 -8.63
C ALA A 122 -13.75 4.18 -8.51
N GLN A 123 -13.09 4.66 -7.45
CA GLN A 123 -11.67 4.41 -7.22
C GLN A 123 -11.42 2.94 -6.87
N SER A 124 -10.57 2.23 -7.63
CA SER A 124 -10.15 0.90 -7.22
C SER A 124 -9.30 0.97 -5.94
N ARG A 125 -9.52 0.06 -5.00
CA ARG A 125 -8.87 0.05 -3.68
C ARG A 125 -8.20 -1.29 -3.45
N CYS A 126 -6.89 -1.27 -3.20
CA CYS A 126 -6.07 -2.44 -2.95
C CYS A 126 -5.48 -2.36 -1.55
N LEU A 127 -5.49 -3.47 -0.80
CA LEU A 127 -4.77 -3.60 0.47
C LEU A 127 -3.65 -4.63 0.32
N TRP A 128 -2.44 -4.27 0.76
CA TRP A 128 -1.27 -5.13 0.74
C TRP A 128 -0.73 -5.28 2.16
N LEU A 129 -0.82 -6.47 2.72
CA LEU A 129 -0.22 -6.81 4.02
C LEU A 129 1.20 -7.31 3.81
N LEU A 130 2.19 -6.69 4.45
CA LEU A 130 3.60 -7.08 4.42
C LEU A 130 4.01 -7.54 5.82
N THR A 131 4.25 -8.85 6.01
CA THR A 131 4.57 -9.43 7.32
C THR A 131 5.34 -10.75 7.17
N ASP A 132 6.00 -11.20 8.23
CA ASP A 132 6.64 -12.52 8.32
C ASP A 132 5.76 -13.61 8.95
N GLY A 133 4.49 -13.27 9.25
CA GLY A 133 3.50 -14.23 9.70
C GLY A 133 3.72 -14.75 11.12
N ARG A 134 4.54 -14.09 11.94
CA ARG A 134 4.81 -14.53 13.33
C ARG A 134 3.61 -14.35 14.27
N SER A 135 2.69 -13.46 13.93
CA SER A 135 1.41 -13.34 14.65
C SER A 135 0.54 -14.59 14.44
N PRO A 136 -0.01 -15.22 15.50
CA PRO A 136 -0.97 -16.32 15.37
C PRO A 136 -2.39 -15.83 15.04
N GLN A 137 -2.59 -14.52 14.98
CA GLN A 137 -3.92 -13.93 14.83
C GLN A 137 -4.51 -14.21 13.46
N GLN A 138 -5.84 -14.34 13.43
CA GLN A 138 -6.60 -14.69 12.25
C GLN A 138 -7.64 -13.60 11.94
N PRO A 139 -7.21 -12.41 11.51
CA PRO A 139 -8.10 -11.30 11.23
C PRO A 139 -9.05 -11.57 10.04
N PRO A 140 -10.25 -10.97 10.03
CA PRO A 140 -11.16 -11.08 8.89
C PRO A 140 -10.55 -10.39 7.66
N ARG A 141 -11.04 -10.76 6.45
CA ARG A 141 -10.65 -10.09 5.21
C ARG A 141 -11.10 -8.62 5.26
N PRO A 142 -10.24 -7.64 4.93
CA PRO A 142 -10.65 -6.24 4.74
C PRO A 142 -11.73 -6.12 3.67
N ARG A 143 -12.89 -5.56 4.03
CA ARG A 143 -14.08 -5.55 3.17
C ARG A 143 -14.12 -4.36 2.23
N ALA A 144 -13.49 -3.24 2.60
CA ALA A 144 -13.47 -2.03 1.79
C ALA A 144 -12.46 -2.09 0.64
N ALA A 145 -11.55 -3.07 0.67
CA ALA A 145 -10.61 -3.36 -0.40
C ALA A 145 -11.24 -4.26 -1.47
N HIS A 146 -11.17 -3.84 -2.74
CA HIS A 146 -11.54 -4.70 -3.87
C HIS A 146 -10.53 -5.83 -4.06
N HIS A 147 -9.24 -5.50 -3.90
CA HIS A 147 -8.15 -6.45 -4.00
C HIS A 147 -7.38 -6.50 -2.69
N VAL A 148 -7.03 -7.70 -2.24
CA VAL A 148 -6.21 -7.92 -1.05
C VAL A 148 -5.05 -8.81 -1.45
N GLY A 149 -3.85 -8.43 -1.01
CA GLY A 149 -2.64 -9.21 -1.17
C GLY A 149 -1.90 -9.39 0.15
N VAL A 150 -1.27 -10.54 0.32
CA VAL A 150 -0.35 -10.85 1.42
C VAL A 150 1.03 -11.08 0.83
N VAL A 151 1.98 -10.25 1.24
CA VAL A 151 3.39 -10.36 0.89
C VAL A 151 4.10 -11.00 2.08
N ASP A 152 4.54 -12.22 1.88
CA ASP A 152 5.19 -13.04 2.89
C ASP A 152 6.70 -12.80 2.88
N PHE A 153 7.20 -12.30 4.01
CA PHE A 153 8.64 -12.12 4.24
C PHE A 153 9.27 -13.26 5.04
N GLU A 154 8.51 -14.31 5.40
CA GLU A 154 8.99 -15.44 6.20
C GLU A 154 10.26 -16.07 5.59
N SER A 155 11.38 -15.91 6.30
CA SER A 155 12.69 -16.41 5.88
C SER A 155 13.21 -17.59 6.72
N SER A 156 12.42 -18.13 7.66
CA SER A 156 12.89 -19.20 8.54
C SER A 156 13.06 -20.55 7.82
N ARG A 157 14.08 -21.30 8.25
CA ARG A 157 14.41 -22.64 7.74
C ARG A 157 13.25 -23.62 7.85
N VAL A 158 12.46 -23.50 8.91
CA VAL A 158 11.15 -24.15 9.05
C VAL A 158 10.09 -23.08 8.87
N LYS A 159 9.22 -23.25 7.87
CA LYS A 159 8.13 -22.32 7.58
C LYS A 159 6.94 -22.60 8.50
N LEU A 160 6.37 -21.55 9.08
CA LEU A 160 5.08 -21.61 9.78
C LEU A 160 3.92 -21.60 8.78
N GLY A 161 4.09 -20.98 7.61
CA GLY A 161 3.08 -20.98 6.53
C GLY A 161 1.80 -20.20 6.85
N ARG A 162 1.80 -19.40 7.92
CA ARG A 162 0.62 -18.66 8.40
C ARG A 162 0.12 -17.62 7.41
N ASN A 163 1.03 -16.96 6.70
CA ASN A 163 0.68 -15.99 5.66
C ASN A 163 -0.01 -16.65 4.46
N ALA A 164 0.45 -17.84 4.06
CA ALA A 164 -0.20 -18.61 3.01
C ALA A 164 -1.63 -19.04 3.42
N VAL A 165 -1.79 -19.52 4.65
CA VAL A 165 -3.11 -19.87 5.21
C VAL A 165 -4.02 -18.64 5.29
N LEU A 166 -3.49 -17.50 5.74
CA LEU A 166 -4.23 -16.25 5.81
C LEU A 166 -4.70 -15.79 4.42
N ALA A 167 -3.79 -15.81 3.44
CA ALA A 167 -4.09 -15.43 2.06
C ALA A 167 -5.15 -16.34 1.44
N ALA A 168 -5.03 -17.66 1.64
CA ALA A 168 -6.01 -18.63 1.17
C ALA A 168 -7.40 -18.38 1.78
N ARG A 169 -7.48 -18.17 3.11
CA ARG A 169 -8.75 -17.85 3.78
C ARG A 169 -9.38 -16.58 3.25
N TRP A 170 -8.57 -15.60 2.88
CA TRP A 170 -9.05 -14.35 2.31
C TRP A 170 -9.39 -14.45 0.82
N GLY A 171 -8.99 -15.50 0.09
CA GLY A 171 -8.96 -15.45 -1.36
C GLY A 171 -8.11 -14.27 -1.86
N ALA A 172 -6.99 -14.01 -1.17
CA ALA A 172 -6.06 -12.93 -1.47
C ALA A 172 -4.94 -13.41 -2.39
N VAL A 173 -4.34 -12.48 -3.13
CA VAL A 173 -3.09 -12.74 -3.84
C VAL A 173 -1.99 -13.01 -2.81
N TYR A 174 -1.26 -14.10 -2.98
CA TYR A 174 -0.13 -14.44 -2.12
C TYR A 174 1.18 -14.24 -2.89
N LEU A 175 2.11 -13.45 -2.33
CA LEU A 175 3.42 -13.19 -2.92
C LEU A 175 4.48 -13.56 -1.89
N GLN A 176 5.44 -14.39 -2.29
CA GLN A 176 6.62 -14.66 -1.46
C GLN A 176 7.73 -13.69 -1.84
N ALA A 177 8.29 -12.98 -0.86
CA ALA A 177 9.31 -11.95 -1.06
C ALA A 177 10.74 -12.47 -0.95
#